data_AF-C7Q9K3-F1
#
_entry.id   AF-C7Q9K3-F1
#
_cell.length_a   1.000
_cell.length_b   1.000
_cell.length_c   1.000
_cell.angle_alpha   90.00
_cell.angle_beta   90.00
_cell.angle_gamma   90.00
#
_symmetry.space_group_name_H-M   'P 1'
#
loop_
_entity.id
_entity.type
_entity.pdbx_description
1 polymer ?
#
loop_
_entity_poly.entity_id
_entity_poly.type
_entity_poly.pdbx_seq_one_letter_code
_entity_poly.pdbx_strand_id
1 'polypeptide(L)'
;MPLFAKDTIKERMHDVLTENGPVDLAWSQRLGAAAMEMLWVLAADAPECVLEANFWTGHEGQNASLRALSEGGTLVEVHCSAPRDVVIQRFRERGVAGERHAVHPGLTLTPERWEADFSGPVGIGRVLEVDTTVPVDVARVAAEVRALLG
;
A
#
# COMPACT_ATOMS: atom_id res chain seq x y z
N MET A 1 -8.38 -14.17 7.58
CA MET A 1 -8.52 -12.76 7.14
C MET A 1 -8.10 -12.64 5.67
N PRO A 2 -8.95 -12.10 4.78
CA PRO A 2 -8.60 -11.81 3.39
C PRO A 2 -7.54 -10.69 3.28
N LEU A 3 -6.79 -10.70 2.18
CA LEU A 3 -5.86 -9.65 1.80
C LEU A 3 -6.43 -8.89 0.60
N PHE A 4 -6.56 -7.57 0.74
CA PHE A 4 -6.86 -6.68 -0.35
C PHE A 4 -5.64 -5.80 -0.61
N ALA A 5 -5.01 -5.98 -1.76
CA ALA A 5 -3.76 -5.31 -2.13
C ALA A 5 -4.00 -4.38 -3.31
N LYS A 6 -3.62 -3.10 -3.17
CA LYS A 6 -3.87 -2.07 -4.17
C LYS A 6 -3.25 -2.43 -5.51
N ASP A 7 -1.99 -2.87 -5.51
CA ASP A 7 -1.28 -3.17 -6.76
C ASP A 7 -1.89 -4.41 -7.45
N THR A 8 -2.30 -5.45 -6.72
CA THR A 8 -3.03 -6.61 -7.27
C THR A 8 -4.31 -6.18 -7.98
N ILE A 9 -5.13 -5.34 -7.33
CA ILE A 9 -6.37 -4.84 -7.92
C ILE A 9 -6.06 -4.01 -9.17
N LYS A 10 -5.10 -3.08 -9.06
CA LYS A 10 -4.71 -2.18 -10.16
C LYS A 10 -4.21 -2.94 -11.39
N GLU A 11 -3.41 -3.97 -11.20
CA GLU A 11 -2.88 -4.81 -12.27
C GLU A 11 -4.00 -5.58 -12.97
N ARG A 12 -4.94 -6.16 -12.21
CA ARG A 12 -6.11 -6.83 -12.79
C ARG A 12 -7.03 -5.89 -13.55
N MET A 13 -7.25 -4.69 -13.02
CA MET A 13 -8.00 -3.66 -13.74
C MET A 13 -7.32 -3.29 -15.06
N HIS A 14 -5.99 -3.16 -15.06
CA HIS A 14 -5.23 -2.91 -16.28
C HIS A 14 -5.37 -4.06 -17.29
N ASP A 15 -5.20 -5.31 -16.87
CA ASP A 15 -5.29 -6.48 -17.76
C ASP A 15 -6.62 -6.55 -18.50
N VAL A 16 -7.71 -6.14 -17.85
CA VAL A 16 -9.07 -6.19 -18.40
C VAL A 16 -9.43 -4.93 -19.19
N LEU A 17 -9.03 -3.75 -18.71
CA LEU A 17 -9.49 -2.46 -19.25
C LEU A 17 -8.56 -1.86 -20.31
N THR A 18 -7.36 -2.41 -20.50
CA THR A 18 -6.42 -1.82 -21.45
C THR A 18 -6.94 -1.98 -22.88
N GLU A 19 -7.38 -0.87 -23.46
CA GLU A 19 -7.57 -0.71 -24.89
C GLU A 19 -6.21 -0.38 -25.53
N ASN A 20 -5.95 -0.89 -26.74
CA ASN A 20 -4.66 -0.80 -27.44
C ASN A 20 -4.04 0.62 -27.40
N GLY A 21 -3.12 0.87 -26.45
CA GLY A 21 -2.49 2.18 -26.25
C GLY A 21 -1.37 2.13 -25.20
N PRO A 22 -0.46 3.13 -25.18
CA PRO A 22 0.63 3.16 -24.23
C PRO A 22 0.13 3.38 -22.80
N VAL A 23 0.71 2.65 -21.84
CA VAL A 23 0.50 2.90 -20.41
C VAL A 23 1.26 4.16 -20.01
N ASP A 24 0.55 5.27 -19.88
CA ASP A 24 1.13 6.51 -19.36
C ASP A 24 0.90 6.66 -17.85
N LEU A 25 1.53 7.70 -17.27
CA LEU A 25 1.41 7.99 -15.85
C LEU A 25 -0.03 8.33 -15.44
N ALA A 26 -0.78 9.03 -16.30
CA ALA A 26 -2.15 9.43 -16.01
C ALA A 26 -3.10 8.23 -15.94
N TRP A 27 -2.91 7.22 -16.81
CA TRP A 27 -3.63 5.95 -16.76
C TRP A 27 -3.32 5.18 -15.49
N SER A 28 -2.03 5.02 -15.15
CA SER A 28 -1.60 4.35 -13.92
C SER A 28 -2.17 5.02 -12.65
N GLN A 29 -2.18 6.35 -12.61
CA GLN A 29 -2.74 7.12 -11.49
C GLN A 29 -4.27 6.96 -11.39
N ARG A 30 -5.00 7.00 -12.51
CA ARG A 30 -6.45 6.75 -12.53
C ARG A 30 -6.79 5.35 -12.03
N LEU A 31 -6.10 4.33 -12.52
CA LEU A 31 -6.28 2.96 -12.03
C LEU A 31 -5.87 2.82 -10.57
N GLY A 32 -4.81 3.52 -10.13
CA GLY A 32 -4.40 3.53 -8.73
C GLY A 32 -5.46 4.13 -7.80
N ALA A 33 -6.09 5.24 -8.20
CA ALA A 33 -7.20 5.83 -7.47
C ALA A 33 -8.41 4.90 -7.44
N ALA A 34 -8.78 4.31 -8.58
CA ALA A 34 -9.88 3.36 -8.63
C ALA A 34 -9.62 2.09 -7.80
N ALA A 35 -8.38 1.60 -7.76
CA ALA A 35 -8.00 0.47 -6.91
C ALA A 35 -8.13 0.81 -5.41
N MET A 36 -7.83 2.05 -4.99
CA MET A 36 -8.07 2.50 -3.62
C MET A 36 -9.57 2.51 -3.30
N GLU A 37 -10.42 2.99 -4.20
CA GLU A 37 -11.89 2.93 -4.00
C GLU A 37 -12.38 1.48 -3.87
N MET A 38 -11.82 0.55 -4.64
CA MET A 38 -12.13 -0.87 -4.50
C MET A 38 -11.67 -1.45 -3.16
N LEU A 39 -10.51 -1.03 -2.63
CA LEU A 39 -10.10 -1.43 -1.28
C LEU A 39 -11.14 -1.02 -0.24
N TRP A 40 -11.65 0.21 -0.30
CA TRP A 40 -12.65 0.69 0.64
C TRP A 40 -13.96 -0.08 0.57
N VAL A 41 -14.46 -0.32 -0.64
CA VAL A 41 -15.69 -1.10 -0.85
C VAL A 41 -15.53 -2.53 -0.34
N LEU A 42 -14.45 -3.21 -0.69
CA LEU A 42 -14.21 -4.59 -0.26
C LEU A 42 -14.00 -4.71 1.26
N ALA A 43 -13.34 -3.72 1.86
CA ALA A 43 -13.10 -3.69 3.30
C ALA A 43 -14.41 -3.48 4.09
N ALA A 44 -15.33 -2.65 3.58
CA ALA A 44 -16.60 -2.36 4.25
C ALA A 44 -17.50 -3.61 4.40
N ASP A 45 -17.37 -4.56 3.48
CA ASP A 45 -18.12 -5.83 3.49
C ASP A 45 -17.38 -6.96 4.22
N ALA A 46 -16.19 -6.70 4.77
CA ALA A 46 -15.35 -7.69 5.45
C ALA A 46 -15.25 -7.40 6.96
N PRO A 47 -15.70 -8.32 7.84
CA PRO A 47 -15.58 -8.13 9.30
C PRO A 47 -14.13 -7.99 9.80
N GLU A 48 -13.20 -8.63 9.12
CA GLU A 48 -11.76 -8.54 9.35
C GLU A 48 -11.06 -8.60 7.99
N CYS A 49 -10.09 -7.73 7.72
CA CYS A 49 -9.28 -7.75 6.50
C CYS A 49 -7.88 -7.17 6.69
N VAL A 50 -6.94 -7.54 5.80
CA VAL A 50 -5.66 -6.84 5.63
C VAL A 50 -5.77 -5.95 4.42
N LEU A 51 -5.47 -4.66 4.59
CA LEU A 51 -5.32 -3.72 3.48
C LEU A 51 -3.83 -3.48 3.24
N GLU A 52 -3.37 -3.74 2.03
CA GLU A 52 -2.02 -3.42 1.57
C GLU A 52 -2.08 -2.33 0.52
N ALA A 53 -1.51 -1.17 0.86
CA ALA A 53 -1.32 -0.06 -0.04
C ALA A 53 -0.20 0.84 0.50
N ASN A 54 0.28 1.73 -0.37
CA ASN A 54 1.16 2.82 0.03
C ASN A 54 0.35 4.00 0.59
N PHE A 55 -0.32 3.78 1.72
CA PHE A 55 -1.04 4.84 2.43
C PHE A 55 -0.10 6.03 2.74
N TRP A 56 -0.64 7.23 2.65
CA TRP A 56 0.13 8.47 2.78
C TRP A 56 0.03 9.03 4.19
N THR A 57 1.18 9.43 4.72
CA THR A 57 1.26 10.13 6.01
C THR A 57 0.39 11.40 5.96
N GLY A 58 -0.51 11.54 6.93
CA GLY A 58 -1.33 12.77 7.07
C GLY A 58 -2.41 12.99 5.99
N HIS A 59 -2.68 12.03 5.10
CA HIS A 59 -3.71 12.21 4.07
C HIS A 59 -5.13 11.99 4.63
N GLU A 60 -5.85 13.09 4.88
CA GLU A 60 -7.11 13.05 5.63
C GLU A 60 -8.19 12.18 4.98
N GLY A 61 -8.29 12.13 3.65
CA GLY A 61 -9.26 11.27 2.99
C GLY A 61 -9.03 9.78 3.24
N GLN A 62 -7.76 9.34 3.33
CA GLN A 62 -7.42 7.94 3.62
C GLN A 62 -7.62 7.67 5.11
N ASN A 63 -7.24 8.62 5.96
CA ASN A 63 -7.45 8.53 7.41
C ASN A 63 -8.93 8.42 7.77
N ALA A 64 -9.80 9.20 7.11
CA ALA A 64 -11.24 9.13 7.31
C ALA A 64 -11.80 7.75 6.95
N SER A 65 -11.42 7.19 5.79
CA SER A 65 -11.83 5.84 5.39
C SER A 65 -11.37 4.78 6.38
N LEU A 66 -10.11 4.82 6.81
CA LEU A 66 -9.58 3.86 7.77
C LEU A 66 -10.26 3.97 9.14
N ARG A 67 -10.52 5.18 9.63
CA ARG A 67 -11.28 5.40 10.88
C ARG A 67 -12.67 4.81 10.78
N ALA A 68 -13.39 5.08 9.69
CA ALA A 68 -14.74 4.55 9.47
C ALA A 68 -14.76 3.00 9.42
N LEU A 69 -13.81 2.38 8.70
CA LEU A 69 -13.69 0.93 8.63
C LEU A 69 -13.37 0.28 9.98
N SER A 70 -12.66 1.00 10.85
CA SER A 70 -12.28 0.51 12.18
C SER A 70 -13.24 0.93 13.30
N GLU A 71 -14.35 1.60 12.99
CA GLU A 71 -15.28 2.09 14.01
C GLU A 71 -15.86 0.90 14.80
N GLY A 72 -15.63 0.90 16.12
CA GLY A 72 -16.03 -0.20 17.00
C GLY A 72 -15.15 -1.46 16.91
N GLY A 73 -14.07 -1.43 16.13
CA GLY A 73 -13.09 -2.51 15.98
C GLY A 73 -11.67 -2.11 16.37
N THR A 74 -10.70 -2.96 16.01
CA THR A 74 -9.27 -2.70 16.25
C THR A 74 -8.54 -2.47 14.93
N LEU A 75 -7.82 -1.35 14.82
CA LEU A 75 -6.92 -1.07 13.71
C LEU A 75 -5.46 -1.25 14.14
N VAL A 76 -4.76 -2.14 13.44
CA VAL A 76 -3.31 -2.34 13.59
C VAL A 76 -2.64 -2.00 12.26
N GLU A 77 -1.67 -1.11 12.31
CA GLU A 77 -0.83 -0.72 11.19
C GLU A 77 0.51 -1.46 11.28
N VAL A 78 0.90 -2.15 10.20
CA VAL A 78 2.26 -2.67 10.04
C VAL A 78 3.00 -1.73 9.10
N HIS A 79 3.84 -0.86 9.67
CA HIS A 79 4.60 0.12 8.90
C HIS A 79 5.96 -0.46 8.52
N CYS A 80 6.06 -0.96 7.28
CA CYS A 80 7.30 -1.46 6.70
C CYS A 80 8.18 -0.30 6.20
N SER A 81 9.35 -0.13 6.78
CA SER A 81 10.27 0.97 6.45
C SER A 81 11.60 0.48 5.89
N ALA A 82 12.24 1.34 5.10
CA ALA A 82 13.63 1.24 4.69
C ALA A 82 14.12 2.64 4.26
N PRO A 83 15.43 2.92 4.30
CA PRO A 83 15.99 4.16 3.76
C PRO A 83 15.58 4.38 2.30
N ARG A 84 15.34 5.64 1.93
CA ARG A 84 14.83 6.03 0.60
C ARG A 84 15.69 5.48 -0.54
N ASP A 85 17.01 5.53 -0.41
CA ASP A 85 17.96 5.01 -1.40
C ASP A 85 17.80 3.49 -1.60
N VAL A 86 17.61 2.73 -0.51
CA VAL A 86 17.31 1.29 -0.55
C VAL A 86 15.99 1.02 -1.28
N VAL A 87 14.94 1.81 -1.01
CA VAL A 87 13.64 1.64 -1.69
C VAL A 87 13.75 1.94 -3.19
N ILE A 88 14.46 3.02 -3.56
CA ILE A 88 14.73 3.37 -4.96
C ILE A 88 15.52 2.28 -5.67
N GLN A 89 16.55 1.74 -5.02
CA GLN A 89 17.35 0.64 -5.57
C GLN A 89 16.48 -0.59 -5.84
N ARG A 90 15.73 -1.06 -4.84
CA ARG A 90 14.82 -2.22 -4.96
C ARG A 90 13.76 -2.00 -6.04
N PHE A 91 13.23 -0.79 -6.17
CA PHE A 91 12.28 -0.47 -7.23
C PHE A 91 12.91 -0.65 -8.62
N ARG A 92 14.14 -0.13 -8.83
CA ARG A 92 14.86 -0.25 -10.11
C ARG A 92 15.18 -1.71 -10.43
N GLU A 93 15.65 -2.47 -9.44
CA GLU A 93 15.99 -3.90 -9.59
C GLU A 93 14.77 -4.71 -10.04
N ARG A 94 13.59 -4.51 -9.42
CA ARG A 94 12.34 -5.15 -9.84
C ARG A 94 11.93 -4.78 -11.28
N GLY A 95 12.15 -3.53 -11.67
CA GLY A 95 11.90 -3.08 -13.04
C GLY A 95 12.81 -3.77 -14.05
N VAL A 96 14.11 -3.88 -13.76
CA VAL A 96 15.09 -4.56 -14.62
C VAL A 96 14.83 -6.08 -14.70
N ALA A 97 14.42 -6.70 -13.59
CA ALA A 97 14.07 -8.12 -13.54
C ALA A 97 12.75 -8.48 -14.26
N GLY A 98 11.96 -7.49 -14.68
CA GLY A 98 10.65 -7.71 -15.31
C GLY A 98 9.57 -8.17 -14.33
N GLU A 99 9.82 -8.06 -13.02
CA GLU A 99 8.86 -8.44 -11.97
C GLU A 99 7.77 -7.38 -11.76
N ARG A 100 7.99 -6.16 -12.27
CA ARG A 100 7.02 -5.06 -12.15
C ARG A 100 6.08 -5.05 -13.34
N HIS A 101 4.78 -5.12 -13.07
CA HIS A 101 3.75 -5.07 -14.10
C HIS A 101 3.78 -3.75 -14.90
N ALA A 102 3.45 -3.83 -16.20
CA ALA A 102 3.56 -2.71 -17.14
C ALA A 102 2.68 -1.50 -16.78
N VAL A 103 1.59 -1.71 -16.02
CA VAL A 103 0.73 -0.63 -15.48
C VAL A 103 1.49 0.35 -14.57
N HIS A 104 2.65 -0.06 -14.04
CA HIS A 104 3.44 0.76 -13.15
C HIS A 104 4.56 1.43 -13.95
N PRO A 105 4.39 2.71 -14.34
CA PRO A 105 5.50 3.46 -14.91
C PRO A 105 6.63 3.56 -13.87
N GLY A 106 7.83 3.88 -14.36
CA GLY A 106 9.01 4.06 -13.51
C GLY A 106 8.79 5.07 -12.38
N LEU A 107 9.71 5.08 -11.40
CA LEU A 107 9.61 5.96 -10.24
C LEU A 107 9.73 7.43 -10.67
N THR A 108 8.66 8.21 -10.50
CA THR A 108 8.59 9.64 -10.85
C THR A 108 8.43 10.58 -9.65
N LEU A 109 8.61 10.08 -8.41
CA LEU A 109 8.37 10.86 -7.20
C LEU A 109 9.54 11.83 -6.91
N THR A 110 9.24 13.11 -6.66
CA THR A 110 10.25 14.09 -6.23
C THR A 110 10.66 13.86 -4.76
N PRO A 111 11.85 14.30 -4.33
CA PRO A 111 12.25 14.25 -2.91
C PRO A 111 11.21 14.88 -1.97
N GLU A 112 10.66 16.03 -2.33
CA GLU A 112 9.72 16.80 -1.50
C GLU A 112 8.41 16.03 -1.36
N ARG A 113 7.93 15.44 -2.46
CA ARG A 113 6.73 14.61 -2.43
C ARG A 113 6.93 13.33 -1.64
N TRP A 114 8.13 12.74 -1.71
CA TRP A 114 8.48 11.59 -0.89
C TRP A 114 8.39 11.90 0.60
N GLU A 115 9.00 13.00 1.02
CA GLU A 115 9.00 13.43 2.43
C GLU A 115 7.58 13.75 2.91
N ALA A 116 6.78 14.40 2.07
CA ALA A 116 5.40 14.72 2.41
C ALA A 116 4.52 13.46 2.57
N ASP A 117 4.58 12.53 1.62
CA ASP A 117 3.67 11.38 1.57
C ASP A 117 4.14 10.18 2.41
N PHE A 118 5.45 10.07 2.69
CA PHE A 118 6.07 8.88 3.30
C PHE A 118 7.07 9.24 4.42
N SER A 119 6.78 10.30 5.18
CA SER A 119 7.60 10.70 6.35
C SER A 119 7.50 9.73 7.53
N GLY A 120 6.52 8.83 7.52
CA GLY A 120 6.35 7.81 8.57
C GLY A 120 5.04 7.05 8.45
N PRO A 121 4.63 6.36 9.53
CA PRO A 121 3.35 5.65 9.56
C PRO A 121 2.16 6.58 9.35
N VAL A 122 1.02 6.02 8.97
CA VAL A 122 -0.28 6.72 8.94
C VAL A 122 -0.66 7.17 10.35
N GLY A 123 -0.43 6.32 11.35
CA GLY A 123 -0.44 6.70 12.77
C GLY A 123 -1.83 6.89 13.39
N ILE A 124 -2.86 6.29 12.80
CA ILE A 124 -4.25 6.39 13.27
C ILE A 124 -4.69 5.22 14.17
N GLY A 125 -3.92 4.13 14.19
CA GLY A 125 -4.17 2.93 14.99
C GLY A 125 -2.94 2.53 15.80
N ARG A 126 -2.89 1.27 16.26
CA ARG A 126 -1.67 0.72 16.89
C ARG A 126 -0.64 0.47 15.80
N VAL A 127 0.55 1.05 15.91
CA VAL A 127 1.62 0.92 14.90
C VAL A 127 2.65 -0.12 15.34
N LEU A 128 2.93 -1.07 14.46
CA LEU A 128 4.08 -1.96 14.52
C LEU A 128 5.06 -1.59 13.41
N GLU A 129 6.21 -1.04 13.77
CA GLU A 129 7.26 -0.70 12.81
C GLU A 129 8.11 -1.93 12.47
N VAL A 130 8.36 -2.13 11.17
CA VAL A 130 9.16 -3.24 10.65
C VAL A 130 10.25 -2.70 9.75
N ASP A 131 11.49 -2.74 10.22
CA ASP A 131 12.67 -2.45 9.39
C ASP A 131 12.88 -3.58 8.37
N THR A 132 12.73 -3.23 7.08
CA THR A 132 12.89 -4.17 5.97
C THR A 132 14.26 -4.11 5.32
N THR A 133 15.24 -3.41 5.92
CA THR A 133 16.65 -3.47 5.48
C THR A 133 17.31 -4.80 5.80
N VAL A 134 16.76 -5.53 6.77
CA VAL A 134 17.18 -6.86 7.19
C VAL A 134 16.08 -7.90 6.89
N PRO A 135 16.42 -9.20 6.87
CA PRO A 135 15.41 -10.25 6.77
C PRO A 135 14.37 -10.13 7.89
N VAL A 136 13.09 -10.09 7.50
CA VAL A 136 11.97 -9.96 8.43
C VAL A 136 11.51 -11.35 8.90
N ASP A 137 11.45 -11.55 10.22
CA ASP A 137 10.75 -12.70 10.79
C ASP A 137 9.22 -12.46 10.73
N VAL A 138 8.62 -12.93 9.64
CA VAL A 138 7.19 -12.78 9.37
C VAL A 138 6.33 -13.48 10.43
N ALA A 139 6.79 -14.60 10.98
CA ALA A 139 6.04 -15.33 12.00
C ALA A 139 5.97 -14.52 13.31
N ARG A 140 7.09 -13.90 13.70
CA ARG A 140 7.13 -12.97 14.83
C ARG A 140 6.21 -11.76 14.62
N VAL A 141 6.30 -11.10 13.46
CA VAL A 141 5.45 -9.94 13.13
C VAL A 141 3.97 -10.32 13.17
N ALA A 142 3.60 -11.47 12.60
CA ALA A 142 2.21 -11.94 12.62
C ALA A 142 1.71 -12.24 14.05
N ALA A 143 2.56 -12.77 14.93
CA ALA A 143 2.22 -13.00 16.33
C ALA A 143 1.99 -11.68 17.09
N GLU A 144 2.84 -10.67 16.84
CA GLU A 144 2.69 -9.34 17.43
C GLU A 144 1.41 -8.63 16.95
N VAL A 145 1.09 -8.72 15.66
CA VAL A 145 -0.18 -8.19 15.12
C VAL A 145 -1.38 -8.83 15.80
N ARG A 146 -1.39 -10.17 15.97
CA ARG A 146 -2.48 -10.87 16.68
C ARG A 146 -2.61 -10.38 18.13
N ALA A 147 -1.50 -10.23 18.83
CA ALA A 147 -1.52 -9.69 20.20
C ALA A 147 -2.06 -8.25 20.28
N LEU A 148 -1.83 -7.44 19.23
CA LEU A 148 -2.34 -6.08 19.15
C LEU A 148 -3.83 -6.01 18.77
N LEU A 149 -4.36 -7.00 18.05
CA LEU A 149 -5.78 -7.08 17.65
C LEU A 149 -6.70 -7.42 18.83
N GLY A 150 -6.20 -8.17 19.82
CA GLY A 150 -6.95 -8.66 20.99
C GLY A 150 -7.31 -10.14 20.88
#